data_AF-A0A7V5CYP3-F1
#
_entry.id   AF-A0A7V5CYP3-F1
#
_cell.length_a   1.000
_cell.length_b   1.000
_cell.length_c   1.000
_cell.angle_alpha   90.00
_cell.angle_beta   90.00
_cell.angle_gamma   90.00
#
_symmetry.space_group_name_H-M   'P 1'
#
loop_
_entity.id
_entity.type
_entity.pdbx_description
1 polymer ?
#
loop_
_entity_poly.entity_id
_entity_poly.type
_entity_poly.pdbx_seq_one_letter_code
_entity_poly.pdbx_strand_id
1 'polypeptide(L)'
;MMIRIHMQLKEDKGVALVTVLLFLVVMAVLSTALTLTVQNEMRSSSSYKYSQQAFYVANAGIQRAIDWFINSYEVDCSSNPCNDYDKATLPVSYSQSSVVLAGQTGLSSVYPDQSTITSFTNTFRNVTLQANSMNSGVYEVNATLLKHAIGNFIDLSTFETRPKAIQRWRIESIGYWGNRDNPLGMAKITATIENSGNSLFDKALWGIDMVDLGGTTLIDSYDPRLGLYGGTNIGNNGSVGTNGSVSASNNVDIFGDVVYYGSASVPDGVIKGGGELIHLTEPRYFPPLPDFSVGSSDVSVKPGKSQSISPGKYKDIDVKGTLTFAPGVYYIDSLKVTSNGKIEISDSTTLYIKSALTLTGQGISNSSLDPTKLTIYYRGTQEAKMTGGSQAYVEVYAPNAPVVLEGNSNFFGTFIGKTVKATGTPDIHFSEGSLNDHLLHRNFRVITWSQDVY
;
A
#
# COMPACT_ATOMS: atom_id res chain seq x y z
N MET A 1 -69.00 -99.47 17.05
CA MET A 1 -69.43 -98.10 17.37
C MET A 1 -68.49 -97.15 16.63
N MET A 2 -68.94 -96.59 15.50
CA MET A 2 -68.22 -95.58 14.72
C MET A 2 -68.23 -94.24 15.48
N ILE A 3 -67.10 -93.53 15.54
CA ILE A 3 -67.09 -92.08 15.71
C ILE A 3 -66.31 -91.50 14.54
N ARG A 4 -67.03 -90.75 13.70
CA ARG A 4 -66.60 -90.13 12.45
C ARG A 4 -66.34 -88.66 12.75
N ILE A 5 -65.09 -88.22 12.81
CA ILE A 5 -64.76 -86.80 12.95
C ILE A 5 -64.68 -86.18 11.55
N HIS A 6 -65.62 -85.28 11.26
CA HIS A 6 -65.66 -84.49 10.04
C HIS A 6 -64.63 -83.36 10.13
N MET A 7 -63.60 -83.38 9.27
CA MET A 7 -62.79 -82.20 8.97
C MET A 7 -63.63 -81.24 8.12
N GLN A 8 -64.05 -80.11 8.68
CA GLN A 8 -64.55 -78.98 7.90
C GLN A 8 -63.35 -78.16 7.38
N LEU A 9 -63.00 -78.34 6.11
CA LEU A 9 -62.16 -77.38 5.38
C LEU A 9 -63.05 -76.18 5.01
N LYS A 10 -62.89 -75.09 5.74
CA LYS A 10 -63.57 -73.80 5.48
C LYS A 10 -63.00 -73.21 4.18
N GLU A 11 -63.86 -72.78 3.26
CA GLU A 11 -63.44 -72.18 1.99
C GLU A 11 -62.88 -70.75 2.19
N ASP A 12 -61.58 -70.61 2.46
CA ASP A 12 -60.85 -69.33 2.50
C ASP A 12 -60.50 -68.77 1.10
N LYS A 13 -61.33 -69.05 0.08
CA LYS A 13 -61.04 -68.71 -1.33
C LYS A 13 -61.12 -67.21 -1.67
N GLY A 14 -61.56 -66.36 -0.74
CA GLY A 14 -61.68 -64.90 -0.94
C GLY A 14 -60.64 -64.03 -0.22
N VAL A 15 -60.12 -64.47 0.93
CA VAL A 15 -59.20 -63.66 1.77
C VAL A 15 -57.78 -63.62 1.20
N ALA A 16 -57.35 -64.68 0.51
CA ALA A 16 -56.05 -64.71 -0.18
C ALA A 16 -55.92 -63.62 -1.25
N LEU A 17 -56.98 -63.35 -2.02
CA LEU A 17 -56.98 -62.29 -3.04
C LEU A 17 -56.89 -60.90 -2.39
N VAL A 18 -57.65 -60.66 -1.32
CA VAL A 18 -57.66 -59.38 -0.61
C VAL A 18 -56.32 -59.11 0.08
N THR A 19 -55.72 -60.13 0.70
CA THR A 19 -54.40 -60.01 1.32
C THR A 19 -53.30 -59.77 0.28
N VAL A 20 -53.31 -60.48 -0.84
CA VAL A 20 -52.37 -60.23 -1.96
C VAL A 20 -52.54 -58.82 -2.52
N LEU A 21 -53.78 -58.36 -2.74
CA LEU A 21 -54.05 -56.99 -3.19
C LEU A 21 -53.56 -55.95 -2.17
N LEU A 22 -53.78 -56.18 -0.88
CA LEU A 22 -53.30 -55.29 0.18
C LEU A 22 -51.77 -55.26 0.23
N PHE A 23 -51.09 -56.41 0.09
CA PHE A 23 -49.63 -56.47 -0.04
C PHE A 23 -49.12 -55.74 -1.29
N LEU A 24 -49.79 -55.89 -2.43
CA LEU A 24 -49.44 -55.16 -3.66
C LEU A 24 -49.61 -53.66 -3.49
N VAL A 25 -50.68 -53.20 -2.84
CA VAL A 25 -50.89 -51.78 -2.54
C VAL A 25 -49.81 -51.25 -1.61
N VAL A 26 -49.48 -51.97 -0.53
CA VAL A 26 -48.41 -51.57 0.41
C VAL A 26 -47.06 -51.51 -0.31
N MET A 27 -46.73 -52.52 -1.13
CA MET A 27 -45.49 -52.55 -1.91
C MET A 27 -45.44 -51.42 -2.96
N ALA A 28 -46.56 -51.08 -3.60
CA ALA A 28 -46.62 -49.97 -4.55
C ALA A 28 -46.42 -48.62 -3.86
N VAL A 29 -47.01 -48.42 -2.68
CA VAL A 29 -46.80 -47.22 -1.86
C VAL A 29 -45.34 -47.09 -1.42
N LEU A 30 -44.74 -48.18 -0.93
CA LEU A 30 -43.32 -48.21 -0.54
C LEU A 30 -42.38 -47.95 -1.73
N SER A 31 -42.66 -48.56 -2.89
CA SER A 31 -41.87 -48.36 -4.11
C SER A 31 -41.95 -46.92 -4.62
N THR A 32 -43.14 -46.32 -4.56
CA THR A 32 -43.36 -44.92 -4.93
C THR A 32 -42.63 -43.99 -3.96
N ALA A 33 -42.74 -44.23 -2.65
CA ALA A 33 -42.05 -43.45 -1.62
C ALA A 33 -40.52 -43.50 -1.79
N LEU A 34 -39.96 -44.69 -2.02
CA LEU A 34 -38.52 -44.85 -2.28
C LEU A 34 -38.10 -44.09 -3.54
N THR A 35 -38.87 -44.18 -4.62
CA THR A 35 -38.56 -43.47 -5.87
C THR A 35 -38.55 -41.97 -5.68
N LEU A 36 -39.51 -41.41 -4.93
CA LEU A 36 -39.56 -39.99 -4.62
C LEU A 36 -38.36 -39.56 -3.76
N THR A 37 -37.98 -40.36 -2.76
CA THR A 37 -36.79 -40.10 -1.93
C THR A 37 -35.52 -40.09 -2.78
N VAL A 38 -35.31 -41.12 -3.62
CA VAL A 38 -34.14 -41.21 -4.51
C VAL A 38 -34.11 -40.05 -5.51
N GLN A 39 -35.26 -39.65 -6.07
CA GLN A 39 -35.33 -38.48 -6.95
C GLN A 39 -34.96 -37.19 -6.21
N ASN A 40 -35.43 -37.01 -4.97
CA ASN A 40 -35.08 -35.85 -4.14
C ASN A 40 -33.59 -35.84 -3.78
N GLU A 41 -33.02 -36.98 -3.39
CA GLU A 41 -31.58 -37.11 -3.10
C GLU A 41 -30.72 -36.86 -4.33
N MET A 42 -31.11 -37.38 -5.51
CA MET A 42 -30.41 -37.12 -6.77
C MET A 42 -30.44 -35.63 -7.15
N ARG A 43 -31.60 -34.97 -7.01
CA ARG A 43 -31.72 -33.52 -7.26
C ARG A 43 -30.89 -32.71 -6.29
N SER A 44 -30.95 -33.05 -5.00
CA SER A 44 -30.16 -32.38 -3.95
C SER A 44 -28.65 -32.55 -4.19
N SER A 45 -28.21 -33.78 -4.46
CA SER A 45 -26.80 -34.09 -4.76
C SER A 45 -26.31 -33.38 -6.01
N SER A 46 -27.14 -33.34 -7.06
CA SER A 46 -26.80 -32.64 -8.30
C SER A 46 -26.72 -31.13 -8.09
N SER A 47 -27.66 -30.54 -7.34
CA SER A 47 -27.64 -29.12 -6.99
C SER A 47 -26.39 -28.77 -6.18
N TYR A 48 -26.06 -29.57 -5.16
CA TYR A 48 -24.84 -29.40 -4.38
C TYR A 48 -23.58 -29.47 -5.26
N LYS A 49 -23.49 -30.45 -6.16
CA LYS A 49 -22.38 -30.57 -7.10
C LYS A 49 -22.25 -29.34 -8.00
N TYR A 50 -23.34 -28.90 -8.64
CA TYR A 50 -23.30 -27.76 -9.57
C TYR A 50 -23.02 -26.44 -8.87
N SER A 51 -23.53 -26.27 -7.65
CA SER A 51 -23.23 -25.14 -6.77
C SER A 51 -21.72 -25.06 -6.48
N GLN A 52 -21.09 -26.18 -6.09
CA GLN A 52 -19.64 -26.22 -5.85
C GLN A 52 -18.83 -25.95 -7.11
N GLN A 53 -19.28 -26.44 -8.27
CA GLN A 53 -18.61 -26.16 -9.54
C GLN A 53 -18.74 -24.68 -9.94
N ALA A 54 -19.92 -24.09 -9.78
CA ALA A 54 -20.16 -22.67 -10.00
C ALA A 54 -19.33 -21.80 -9.03
N PHE A 55 -19.15 -22.24 -7.79
CA PHE A 55 -18.27 -21.60 -6.83
C PHE A 55 -16.83 -21.51 -7.32
N TYR A 56 -16.25 -22.63 -7.79
CA TYR A 56 -14.88 -22.60 -8.31
C TYR A 56 -14.74 -21.69 -9.55
N VAL A 57 -15.77 -21.62 -10.39
CA VAL A 57 -15.83 -20.71 -11.55
C VAL A 57 -15.86 -19.25 -11.09
N ALA A 58 -16.70 -18.90 -10.11
CA ALA A 58 -16.72 -17.56 -9.52
C ALA A 58 -15.39 -17.21 -8.83
N ASN A 59 -14.77 -18.18 -8.15
CA ASN A 59 -13.50 -17.96 -7.46
C ASN A 59 -12.37 -17.67 -8.47
N ALA A 60 -12.36 -18.35 -9.61
CA ALA A 60 -11.43 -18.03 -10.69
C ALA A 60 -11.58 -16.58 -11.20
N GLY A 61 -12.82 -16.07 -11.26
CA GLY A 61 -13.09 -14.67 -11.57
C GLY A 61 -12.50 -13.71 -10.54
N ILE A 62 -12.65 -14.00 -9.24
CA ILE A 62 -12.03 -13.20 -8.16
C ILE A 62 -10.51 -13.23 -8.25
N GLN A 63 -9.89 -14.41 -8.41
CA GLN A 63 -8.43 -14.53 -8.49
C GLN A 63 -7.88 -13.74 -9.70
N ARG A 64 -8.52 -13.86 -10.86
CA ARG A 64 -8.10 -13.10 -12.05
C ARG A 64 -8.35 -11.60 -11.90
N ALA A 65 -9.40 -11.19 -11.19
CA ALA A 65 -9.64 -9.78 -10.88
C ALA A 65 -8.55 -9.20 -9.98
N ILE A 66 -8.16 -9.92 -8.92
CA ILE A 66 -7.04 -9.52 -8.05
C ILE A 66 -5.76 -9.38 -8.87
N ASP A 67 -5.44 -10.36 -9.73
CA ASP A 67 -4.27 -10.31 -10.61
C ASP A 67 -4.29 -9.09 -11.56
N TRP A 68 -5.43 -8.79 -12.18
CA TRP A 68 -5.59 -7.61 -13.01
C TRP A 68 -5.41 -6.30 -12.22
N PHE A 69 -5.94 -6.22 -10.99
CA PHE A 69 -5.74 -5.06 -10.12
C PHE A 69 -4.28 -4.87 -9.70
N ILE A 70 -3.50 -5.94 -9.62
CA ILE A 70 -2.07 -5.88 -9.25
C ILE A 70 -1.20 -5.52 -10.46
N ASN A 71 -1.50 -6.09 -11.65
CA ASN A 71 -0.59 -6.07 -12.79
C ASN A 71 -1.03 -5.19 -13.95
N SER A 72 -2.30 -4.78 -14.02
CA SER A 72 -2.88 -4.06 -15.17
C SER A 72 -3.61 -2.79 -14.79
N TYR A 73 -4.05 -2.68 -13.52
CA TYR A 73 -4.71 -1.50 -13.03
C TYR A 73 -3.70 -0.49 -12.48
N GLU A 74 -3.62 0.67 -13.13
CA GLU A 74 -2.86 1.80 -12.64
C GLU A 74 -3.76 3.02 -12.49
N VAL A 75 -3.50 3.79 -11.44
CA VAL A 75 -4.17 5.07 -11.20
C VAL A 75 -3.12 6.15 -11.18
N ASP A 76 -3.10 6.94 -12.25
CA ASP A 76 -2.38 8.20 -12.27
C ASP A 76 -3.35 9.34 -11.95
N CYS A 77 -3.06 10.07 -10.86
CA CYS A 77 -3.83 11.22 -10.44
C CYS A 77 -3.16 12.54 -10.83
N SER A 78 -2.17 12.52 -11.73
CA SER A 78 -1.50 13.71 -12.26
C SER A 78 -2.43 14.57 -13.13
N SER A 79 -3.44 13.94 -13.76
CA SER A 79 -4.49 14.61 -14.50
C SER A 79 -5.87 14.28 -13.94
N ASN A 80 -6.85 15.17 -14.17
CA ASN A 80 -8.25 14.93 -13.83
C ASN A 80 -8.70 13.59 -14.44
N PRO A 81 -9.12 12.61 -13.62
CA PRO A 81 -10.40 12.65 -12.88
C PRO A 81 -10.33 12.27 -11.39
N CYS A 82 -9.16 11.95 -10.82
CA CYS A 82 -9.08 11.53 -9.40
C CYS A 82 -9.64 12.58 -8.42
N ASN A 83 -9.59 13.85 -8.80
CA ASN A 83 -10.10 14.96 -8.00
C ASN A 83 -11.62 15.14 -8.09
N ASP A 84 -12.27 14.58 -9.12
CA ASP A 84 -13.70 14.73 -9.39
C ASP A 84 -14.58 13.72 -8.63
N TYR A 85 -13.97 12.80 -7.89
CA TYR A 85 -14.71 11.83 -7.08
C TYR A 85 -15.35 12.48 -5.85
N ASP A 86 -16.64 12.21 -5.63
CA ASP A 86 -17.31 12.51 -4.38
C ASP A 86 -17.03 11.40 -3.36
N LYS A 87 -16.15 11.73 -2.41
CA LYS A 87 -15.63 10.86 -1.35
C LYS A 87 -16.55 10.82 -0.11
N ALA A 88 -17.60 11.64 -0.06
CA ALA A 88 -18.57 11.63 1.05
C ALA A 88 -19.63 10.54 0.88
N THR A 89 -19.73 9.96 -0.32
CA THR A 89 -20.64 8.86 -0.65
C THR A 89 -19.98 7.49 -0.49
N LEU A 90 -20.78 6.48 -0.13
CA LEU A 90 -20.36 5.08 -0.08
C LEU A 90 -21.39 4.22 -0.83
N PRO A 91 -21.05 3.62 -2.00
CA PRO A 91 -19.78 3.69 -2.72
C PRO A 91 -19.38 5.11 -3.16
N VAL A 92 -18.08 5.31 -3.44
CA VAL A 92 -17.56 6.57 -4.01
C VAL A 92 -18.28 6.83 -5.33
N SER A 93 -18.66 8.08 -5.60
CA SER A 93 -19.38 8.45 -6.81
C SER A 93 -18.57 9.36 -7.74
N TYR A 94 -18.91 9.28 -9.03
CA TYR A 94 -18.40 10.10 -10.12
C TYR A 94 -19.59 10.47 -11.01
N SER A 95 -19.72 11.74 -11.37
CA SER A 95 -20.85 12.21 -12.18
C SER A 95 -22.22 11.76 -11.62
N GLN A 96 -22.39 11.86 -10.30
CA GLN A 96 -23.62 11.49 -9.55
C GLN A 96 -23.98 9.99 -9.55
N SER A 97 -23.10 9.12 -10.04
CA SER A 97 -23.30 7.67 -10.04
C SER A 97 -22.14 6.96 -9.33
N SER A 98 -22.41 5.82 -8.69
CA SER A 98 -21.34 5.03 -8.06
C SER A 98 -20.28 4.61 -9.07
N VAL A 99 -19.01 4.73 -8.67
CA VAL A 99 -17.89 4.35 -9.53
C VAL A 99 -17.84 2.82 -9.63
N VAL A 100 -18.02 2.32 -10.86
CA VAL A 100 -18.12 0.88 -11.16
C VAL A 100 -17.35 0.56 -12.43
N LEU A 101 -16.57 -0.52 -12.40
CA LEU A 101 -16.07 -1.22 -13.59
C LEU A 101 -16.93 -2.47 -13.80
N ALA A 102 -17.65 -2.54 -14.91
CA ALA A 102 -18.66 -3.55 -15.17
C ALA A 102 -18.23 -4.55 -16.25
N GLY A 103 -18.02 -5.81 -15.86
CA GLY A 103 -17.85 -6.95 -16.78
C GLY A 103 -19.15 -7.72 -17.01
N GLN A 104 -20.14 -7.61 -16.11
CA GLN A 104 -21.43 -8.28 -16.26
C GLN A 104 -22.25 -7.74 -17.43
N THR A 105 -22.97 -8.64 -18.10
CA THR A 105 -23.86 -8.27 -19.21
C THR A 105 -25.08 -7.51 -18.71
N GLY A 106 -25.38 -6.37 -19.33
CA GLY A 106 -26.47 -5.48 -18.93
C GLY A 106 -26.06 -4.38 -17.93
N LEU A 107 -24.82 -4.38 -17.45
CA LEU A 107 -24.26 -3.31 -16.61
C LEU A 107 -23.22 -2.50 -17.38
N SER A 108 -23.23 -1.18 -17.15
CA SER A 108 -22.32 -0.21 -17.74
C SER A 108 -21.33 0.28 -16.71
N SER A 109 -20.08 0.47 -17.12
CA SER A 109 -19.05 1.06 -16.25
C SER A 109 -19.30 2.56 -16.08
N VAL A 110 -19.11 3.05 -14.85
CA VAL A 110 -19.01 4.47 -14.51
C VAL A 110 -17.61 4.67 -13.96
N TYR A 111 -16.67 4.94 -14.84
CA TYR A 111 -15.27 5.19 -14.51
C TYR A 111 -14.72 6.21 -15.49
N PRO A 112 -13.86 7.12 -15.07
CA PRO A 112 -13.50 8.26 -15.90
C PRO A 112 -12.45 7.97 -16.98
N ASP A 113 -11.63 6.91 -16.84
CA ASP A 113 -10.68 6.51 -17.87
C ASP A 113 -11.25 5.37 -18.74
N GLN A 114 -11.44 5.67 -20.03
CA GLN A 114 -12.01 4.75 -21.01
C GLN A 114 -11.07 3.56 -21.33
N SER A 115 -9.75 3.74 -21.20
CA SER A 115 -8.79 2.66 -21.46
C SER A 115 -8.89 1.57 -20.39
N THR A 116 -8.98 1.97 -19.11
CA THR A 116 -9.29 1.09 -17.98
C THR A 116 -10.63 0.38 -18.17
N ILE A 117 -11.70 1.09 -18.54
CA ILE A 117 -13.02 0.48 -18.79
C ILE A 117 -12.91 -0.63 -19.84
N THR A 118 -12.23 -0.34 -20.95
CA THR A 118 -12.09 -1.26 -22.08
C THR A 118 -11.28 -2.49 -21.66
N SER A 119 -10.15 -2.28 -20.97
CA SER A 119 -9.28 -3.35 -20.44
C SER A 119 -10.05 -4.27 -19.48
N PHE A 120 -10.76 -3.69 -18.51
CA PHE A 120 -11.54 -4.46 -17.53
C PHE A 120 -12.66 -5.25 -18.22
N THR A 121 -13.44 -4.58 -19.07
CA THR A 121 -14.59 -5.20 -19.74
C THR A 121 -14.17 -6.37 -20.61
N ASN A 122 -13.11 -6.22 -21.41
CA ASN A 122 -12.58 -7.29 -22.26
C ASN A 122 -12.04 -8.47 -21.43
N THR A 123 -11.52 -8.21 -20.24
CA THR A 123 -10.94 -9.23 -19.36
C THR A 123 -12.00 -10.02 -18.59
N PHE A 124 -13.14 -9.40 -18.26
CA PHE A 124 -14.11 -9.94 -17.29
C PHE A 124 -15.53 -10.14 -17.80
N ARG A 125 -15.80 -9.88 -19.08
CA ARG A 125 -17.12 -10.13 -19.68
C ARG A 125 -17.22 -11.53 -20.28
N ASN A 126 -18.21 -12.30 -19.84
CA ASN A 126 -18.56 -13.62 -20.39
C ASN A 126 -17.38 -14.58 -20.54
N VAL A 127 -16.51 -14.64 -19.53
CA VAL A 127 -15.27 -15.41 -19.64
C VAL A 127 -15.55 -16.88 -19.44
N THR A 128 -15.28 -17.69 -20.46
CA THR A 128 -15.49 -19.13 -20.42
C THR A 128 -14.26 -19.86 -19.86
N LEU A 129 -14.49 -20.73 -18.88
CA LEU A 129 -13.55 -21.72 -18.39
C LEU A 129 -14.01 -23.09 -18.88
N GLN A 130 -13.22 -23.75 -19.72
CA GLN A 130 -13.59 -25.02 -20.32
C GLN A 130 -12.49 -26.06 -20.16
N ALA A 131 -12.83 -27.18 -19.52
CA ALA A 131 -11.98 -28.37 -19.54
C ALA A 131 -12.33 -29.28 -20.74
N ASN A 132 -13.63 -29.43 -21.03
CA ASN A 132 -14.14 -30.13 -22.21
C ASN A 132 -15.60 -29.71 -22.51
N SER A 133 -16.27 -30.32 -23.49
CA SER A 133 -17.63 -29.96 -23.91
C SER A 133 -18.72 -30.14 -22.84
N MET A 134 -18.49 -30.94 -21.81
CA MET A 134 -19.44 -31.18 -20.71
C MET A 134 -19.02 -30.53 -19.39
N ASN A 135 -17.78 -30.04 -19.30
CA ASN A 135 -17.20 -29.41 -18.11
C ASN A 135 -16.77 -28.00 -18.46
N SER A 136 -17.74 -27.10 -18.47
CA SER A 136 -17.53 -25.67 -18.71
C SER A 136 -18.28 -24.83 -17.69
N GLY A 137 -17.75 -23.65 -17.44
CA GLY A 137 -18.46 -22.59 -16.74
C GLY A 137 -18.11 -21.24 -17.32
N VAL A 138 -18.91 -20.24 -17.00
CA VAL A 138 -18.71 -18.85 -17.41
C VAL A 138 -18.67 -18.00 -16.15
N TYR A 139 -17.75 -17.05 -16.06
CA TYR A 139 -17.82 -16.03 -15.03
C TYR A 139 -17.91 -14.63 -15.62
N GLU A 140 -18.51 -13.74 -14.84
CA GLU A 140 -18.53 -12.30 -15.06
C GLU A 140 -18.10 -11.60 -13.77
N VAL A 141 -17.35 -10.50 -13.89
CA VAL A 141 -16.86 -9.75 -12.71
C VAL A 141 -17.21 -8.27 -12.83
N ASN A 142 -17.65 -7.67 -11.72
CA ASN A 142 -17.71 -6.23 -11.55
C ASN A 142 -16.81 -5.78 -10.39
N ALA A 143 -16.37 -4.53 -10.42
CA ALA A 143 -15.68 -3.89 -9.32
C ALA A 143 -16.34 -2.55 -8.98
N THR A 144 -16.61 -2.30 -7.71
CA THR A 144 -17.21 -1.05 -7.20
C THR A 144 -16.23 -0.35 -6.25
N LEU A 145 -15.96 0.93 -6.46
CA LEU A 145 -15.01 1.70 -5.64
C LEU A 145 -15.65 2.12 -4.31
N LEU A 146 -15.10 1.65 -3.20
CA LEU A 146 -15.60 1.93 -1.85
C LEU A 146 -14.85 3.06 -1.14
N LYS A 147 -13.57 3.26 -1.45
CA LYS A 147 -12.74 4.31 -0.84
C LYS A 147 -11.76 4.85 -1.87
N HIS A 148 -11.52 6.16 -1.85
CA HIS A 148 -10.51 6.81 -2.66
C HIS A 148 -9.80 7.90 -1.84
N ALA A 149 -8.49 7.79 -1.70
CA ALA A 149 -7.64 8.79 -1.07
C ALA A 149 -6.43 9.04 -1.96
N ILE A 150 -6.15 10.31 -2.26
CA ILE A 150 -4.97 10.69 -3.05
C ILE A 150 -3.80 10.79 -2.10
N GLY A 151 -2.65 10.27 -2.54
CA GLY A 151 -1.38 10.40 -1.85
C GLY A 151 -0.27 10.58 -2.87
N ASN A 152 0.87 11.04 -2.39
CA ASN A 152 2.07 11.21 -3.20
C ASN A 152 2.93 9.95 -3.09
N PHE A 153 3.20 9.29 -4.21
CA PHE A 153 3.93 8.03 -4.25
C PHE A 153 5.23 8.16 -5.02
N ILE A 154 6.28 7.51 -4.55
CA ILE A 154 7.55 7.41 -5.27
C ILE A 154 7.42 6.36 -6.37
N ASP A 155 7.75 6.75 -7.61
CA ASP A 155 8.08 5.80 -8.67
C ASP A 155 9.51 5.29 -8.44
N LEU A 156 9.68 4.01 -8.11
CA LEU A 156 11.00 3.46 -7.79
C LEU A 156 11.98 3.44 -8.97
N SER A 157 11.49 3.58 -10.22
CA SER A 157 12.35 3.60 -11.41
C SER A 157 13.00 4.96 -11.66
N THR A 158 12.34 6.05 -11.26
CA THR A 158 12.81 7.43 -11.45
C THR A 158 13.09 8.17 -10.14
N PHE A 159 12.57 7.65 -9.03
CA PHE A 159 12.44 8.29 -7.72
C PHE A 159 11.63 9.60 -7.70
N GLU A 160 10.91 9.90 -8.79
CA GLU A 160 9.99 11.02 -8.84
C GLU A 160 8.74 10.72 -8.01
N THR A 161 8.28 11.72 -7.28
CA THR A 161 7.04 11.63 -6.52
C THR A 161 5.88 12.07 -7.39
N ARG A 162 4.86 11.21 -7.52
CA ARG A 162 3.67 11.46 -8.33
C ARG A 162 2.40 11.17 -7.55
N PRO A 163 1.33 11.96 -7.74
CA PRO A 163 0.06 11.68 -7.09
C PRO A 163 -0.54 10.38 -7.64
N LYS A 164 -0.77 9.41 -6.76
CA LYS A 164 -1.57 8.20 -7.03
C LYS A 164 -2.67 8.07 -5.99
N ALA A 165 -3.46 7.01 -6.07
CA ALA A 165 -4.55 6.79 -5.13
C ALA A 165 -4.38 5.50 -4.31
N ILE A 166 -4.72 5.62 -3.03
CA ILE A 166 -5.13 4.50 -2.18
C ILE A 166 -6.62 4.29 -2.40
N GLN A 167 -6.98 3.08 -2.79
CA GLN A 167 -8.32 2.71 -3.17
C GLN A 167 -8.72 1.37 -2.54
N ARG A 168 -10.00 1.28 -2.22
CA ARG A 168 -10.66 0.05 -1.80
C ARG A 168 -11.71 -0.32 -2.82
N TRP A 169 -11.65 -1.52 -3.36
CA TRP A 169 -12.61 -2.03 -4.34
C TRP A 169 -13.35 -3.23 -3.78
N ARG A 170 -14.66 -3.26 -4.00
CA ARG A 170 -15.47 -4.47 -3.85
C ARG A 170 -15.57 -5.14 -5.21
N ILE A 171 -15.04 -6.35 -5.31
CA ILE A 171 -15.08 -7.19 -6.49
C ILE A 171 -16.22 -8.20 -6.30
N GLU A 172 -17.10 -8.29 -7.27
CA GLU A 172 -18.23 -9.22 -7.29
C GLU A 172 -18.10 -10.11 -8.53
N SER A 173 -17.83 -11.41 -8.33
CA SER A 173 -17.79 -12.38 -9.42
C SER A 173 -18.98 -13.31 -9.33
N ILE A 174 -19.70 -13.47 -10.44
CA ILE A 174 -20.75 -14.47 -10.59
C ILE A 174 -20.22 -15.57 -11.49
N GLY A 175 -20.28 -16.81 -11.01
CA GLY A 175 -19.94 -18.01 -11.74
C GLY A 175 -21.20 -18.79 -12.11
N TYR A 176 -21.27 -19.19 -13.36
CA TYR A 176 -22.33 -20.00 -13.95
C TYR A 176 -21.73 -21.34 -14.38
N TRP A 177 -22.26 -22.46 -13.87
CA TRP A 177 -21.86 -23.78 -14.35
C TRP A 177 -22.70 -24.20 -15.56
N GLY A 178 -22.05 -24.66 -16.62
CA GLY A 178 -22.69 -24.97 -17.92
C GLY A 178 -22.80 -23.73 -18.81
N ASN A 179 -24.04 -23.32 -19.13
CA ASN A 179 -24.34 -22.15 -19.95
C ASN A 179 -24.75 -20.97 -19.04
N ARG A 180 -24.30 -19.76 -19.36
CA ARG A 180 -24.70 -18.51 -18.70
C ARG A 180 -26.23 -18.29 -18.71
N ASP A 181 -26.89 -18.51 -19.84
CA ASP A 181 -28.30 -18.14 -20.01
C ASP A 181 -29.26 -19.15 -19.35
N ASN A 182 -28.79 -20.39 -19.13
CA ASN A 182 -29.52 -21.43 -18.42
C ASN A 182 -28.54 -22.29 -17.60
N PRO A 183 -28.06 -21.77 -16.44
CA PRO A 183 -27.02 -22.40 -15.67
C PRO A 183 -27.54 -23.62 -14.89
N LEU A 184 -26.68 -24.63 -14.77
CA LEU A 184 -26.94 -25.79 -13.91
C LEU A 184 -26.71 -25.48 -12.43
N GLY A 185 -25.89 -24.46 -12.14
CA GLY A 185 -25.62 -23.93 -10.81
C GLY A 185 -25.05 -22.52 -10.92
N MET A 186 -25.30 -21.69 -9.91
CA MET A 186 -24.83 -20.31 -9.85
C MET A 186 -24.23 -20.03 -8.48
N ALA A 187 -23.11 -19.32 -8.45
CA ALA A 187 -22.50 -18.85 -7.22
C ALA A 187 -22.02 -17.42 -7.40
N LYS A 188 -22.13 -16.61 -6.34
CA LYS A 188 -21.57 -15.26 -6.29
C LYS A 188 -20.51 -15.22 -5.20
N ILE A 189 -19.35 -14.67 -5.53
CA ILE A 189 -18.30 -14.39 -4.56
C ILE A 189 -18.08 -12.88 -4.54
N THR A 190 -17.98 -12.34 -3.34
CA THR A 190 -17.65 -10.94 -3.10
C THR A 190 -16.32 -10.87 -2.35
N ALA A 191 -15.35 -10.13 -2.88
CA ALA A 191 -14.08 -9.86 -2.22
C ALA A 191 -13.87 -8.36 -2.11
N THR A 192 -13.33 -7.88 -0.99
CA THR A 192 -12.88 -6.49 -0.88
C THR A 192 -11.36 -6.46 -0.92
N ILE A 193 -10.80 -5.66 -1.82
CA ILE A 193 -9.35 -5.45 -1.94
C ILE A 193 -9.00 -4.01 -1.63
N GLU A 194 -7.79 -3.78 -1.12
CA GLU A 194 -7.25 -2.45 -0.86
C GLU A 194 -5.75 -2.44 -1.11
N ASN A 195 -5.24 -1.40 -1.78
CA ASN A 195 -3.82 -1.10 -1.83
C ASN A 195 -3.45 -0.16 -0.68
N SER A 196 -2.16 0.03 -0.42
CA SER A 196 -1.73 0.95 0.64
C SER A 196 -0.42 1.65 0.29
N GLY A 197 -0.06 2.67 1.06
CA GLY A 197 1.23 3.32 0.98
C GLY A 197 1.86 3.39 2.36
N ASN A 198 3.16 3.14 2.43
CA ASN A 198 3.96 3.42 3.63
C ASN A 198 4.93 4.55 3.29
N SER A 199 5.07 5.57 4.15
CA SER A 199 6.06 6.62 3.89
C SER A 199 7.47 6.05 3.87
N LEU A 200 8.29 6.51 2.91
CA LEU A 200 9.73 6.28 2.96
C LEU A 200 10.33 6.97 4.19
N PHE A 201 9.83 8.16 4.52
CA PHE A 201 10.29 9.04 5.59
C PHE A 201 9.33 8.96 6.80
N ASP A 202 9.43 7.88 7.56
CA ASP A 202 8.50 7.53 8.66
C ASP A 202 9.11 7.64 10.07
N LYS A 203 10.36 8.10 10.17
CA LYS A 203 11.12 8.26 11.43
C LYS A 203 12.03 9.48 11.32
N ALA A 204 12.43 10.07 12.45
CA ALA A 204 13.38 11.17 12.46
C ALA A 204 14.70 10.75 11.79
N LEU A 205 15.22 9.60 12.21
CA LEU A 205 16.48 9.05 11.73
C LEU A 205 16.31 7.59 11.32
N TRP A 206 16.91 7.23 10.18
CA TRP A 206 17.12 5.84 9.81
C TRP A 206 18.54 5.58 9.32
N GLY A 207 19.28 4.75 10.05
CA GLY A 207 20.58 4.24 9.60
C GLY A 207 20.46 2.81 9.12
N ILE A 208 20.67 2.55 7.83
CA ILE A 208 20.52 1.19 7.29
C ILE A 208 21.43 0.21 8.05
N ASP A 209 22.72 0.51 8.17
CA ASP A 209 23.69 -0.32 8.89
C ASP A 209 23.87 0.13 10.35
N MET A 210 23.75 1.42 10.63
CA MET A 210 24.03 1.96 11.97
C MET A 210 23.39 3.31 12.24
N VAL A 211 22.93 3.51 13.47
CA VAL A 211 22.69 4.84 14.04
C VAL A 211 23.59 5.04 15.26
N ASP A 212 24.39 6.12 15.25
CA ASP A 212 25.28 6.49 16.35
C ASP A 212 24.96 7.90 16.87
N LEU A 213 24.37 7.96 18.06
CA LEU A 213 23.96 9.20 18.72
C LEU A 213 24.91 9.54 19.86
N GLY A 214 25.52 10.72 19.80
CA GLY A 214 26.41 11.24 20.83
C GLY A 214 26.19 12.72 21.12
N GLY A 215 27.01 13.28 22.02
CA GLY A 215 26.89 14.68 22.44
C GLY A 215 25.64 14.96 23.28
N THR A 216 24.98 16.09 23.03
CA THR A 216 23.68 16.43 23.64
C THR A 216 22.63 16.51 22.53
N THR A 217 21.90 15.42 22.29
CA THR A 217 20.97 15.34 21.15
C THR A 217 19.54 15.16 21.65
N LEU A 218 18.63 16.02 21.22
CA LEU A 218 17.19 15.84 21.38
C LEU A 218 16.59 15.31 20.07
N ILE A 219 15.73 14.30 20.15
CA ILE A 219 14.93 13.83 19.02
C ILE A 219 13.46 13.81 19.45
N ASP A 220 12.61 14.54 18.76
CA ASP A 220 11.17 14.61 19.03
C ASP A 220 10.37 14.77 17.72
N SER A 221 9.10 15.16 17.81
CA SER A 221 8.29 15.46 16.62
C SER A 221 7.49 16.76 16.72
N TYR A 222 6.92 17.15 15.59
CA TYR A 222 5.88 18.16 15.50
C TYR A 222 4.94 17.88 14.35
N ASP A 223 3.72 18.42 14.42
CA ASP A 223 2.78 18.38 13.32
C ASP A 223 2.79 19.75 12.59
N PRO A 224 3.30 19.83 11.34
CA PRO A 224 3.32 21.09 10.59
C PRO A 224 1.91 21.65 10.32
N ARG A 225 0.86 20.82 10.42
CA ARG A 225 -0.55 21.26 10.26
C ARG A 225 -1.05 22.06 11.46
N LEU A 226 -0.42 21.92 12.62
CA LEU A 226 -0.75 22.64 13.85
C LEU A 226 0.03 23.96 14.00
N GLY A 227 0.93 24.27 13.06
CA GLY A 227 1.77 25.47 13.06
C GLY A 227 3.24 25.15 13.28
N LEU A 228 3.99 26.15 13.74
CA LEU A 228 5.43 26.01 13.98
C LEU A 228 5.71 25.06 15.15
N TYR A 229 6.91 24.46 15.14
CA TYR A 229 7.44 23.73 16.29
C TYR A 229 7.56 24.62 17.53
N GLY A 230 7.26 24.04 18.69
CA GLY A 230 7.38 24.69 19.99
C GLY A 230 6.05 24.86 20.71
N GLY A 231 6.11 25.30 21.98
CA GLY A 231 4.94 25.47 22.83
C GLY A 231 4.18 24.15 23.00
N THR A 232 2.94 24.09 22.52
CA THR A 232 2.10 22.87 22.55
C THR A 232 2.30 21.95 21.35
N ASN A 233 3.08 22.34 20.34
CA ASN A 233 3.37 21.56 19.13
C ASN A 233 4.74 20.86 19.24
N ILE A 234 4.93 20.16 20.36
CA ILE A 234 6.08 19.28 20.61
C ILE A 234 5.47 17.90 20.90
N GLY A 235 5.80 16.93 20.05
CA GLY A 235 5.26 15.58 20.06
C GLY A 235 6.34 14.53 20.39
N ASN A 236 5.88 13.30 20.60
CA ASN A 236 6.72 12.16 20.98
C ASN A 236 6.83 11.12 19.85
N ASN A 237 6.76 11.55 18.59
CA ASN A 237 6.87 10.66 17.43
C ASN A 237 8.25 10.72 16.74
N GLY A 238 9.26 11.27 17.43
CA GLY A 238 10.66 11.38 16.99
C GLY A 238 11.41 10.05 17.04
N SER A 239 10.90 9.05 16.32
CA SER A 239 11.46 7.70 16.36
C SER A 239 12.81 7.59 15.63
N VAL A 240 13.61 6.62 16.02
CA VAL A 240 14.90 6.25 15.41
C VAL A 240 14.86 4.80 14.94
N GLY A 241 15.44 4.50 13.78
CA GLY A 241 15.46 3.14 13.24
C GLY A 241 16.80 2.70 12.65
N THR A 242 17.07 1.39 12.72
CA THR A 242 18.21 0.78 12.02
C THR A 242 17.99 -0.69 11.66
N ASN A 243 18.55 -1.14 10.53
CA ASN A 243 18.66 -2.58 10.24
C ASN A 243 19.94 -3.21 10.83
N GLY A 244 20.83 -2.40 11.39
CA GLY A 244 22.02 -2.87 12.09
C GLY A 244 22.03 -2.37 13.52
N SER A 245 23.11 -1.71 13.93
CA SER A 245 23.33 -1.38 15.33
C SER A 245 22.92 0.05 15.68
N VAL A 246 22.35 0.25 16.87
CA VAL A 246 22.06 1.57 17.43
C VAL A 246 22.87 1.79 18.71
N SER A 247 23.55 2.94 18.80
CA SER A 247 24.23 3.41 20.01
C SER A 247 23.73 4.80 20.40
N ALA A 248 23.48 4.98 21.69
CA ALA A 248 23.25 6.29 22.29
C ALA A 248 24.22 6.49 23.46
N SER A 249 24.90 7.63 23.48
CA SER A 249 25.91 7.96 24.48
C SER A 249 25.81 9.41 24.92
N ASN A 250 26.25 9.72 26.13
CA ASN A 250 26.18 11.06 26.74
C ASN A 250 24.71 11.49 26.99
N ASN A 251 24.31 12.70 26.58
CA ASN A 251 23.02 13.30 26.90
C ASN A 251 22.07 13.21 25.69
N VAL A 252 21.60 12.01 25.36
CA VAL A 252 20.66 11.79 24.27
C VAL A 252 19.27 11.57 24.84
N ASP A 253 18.29 12.34 24.37
CA ASP A 253 16.87 12.17 24.69
C ASP A 253 16.08 11.89 23.39
N ILE A 254 15.37 10.76 23.36
CA ILE A 254 14.56 10.32 22.20
C ILE A 254 13.10 10.25 22.64
N PHE A 255 12.28 11.16 22.15
CA PHE A 255 10.83 11.16 22.33
C PHE A 255 10.19 10.42 21.15
N GLY A 256 10.20 9.08 21.23
CA GLY A 256 9.69 8.16 20.22
C GLY A 256 10.31 6.78 20.37
N ASP A 257 9.95 5.86 19.48
CA ASP A 257 10.48 4.49 19.53
C ASP A 257 11.90 4.42 18.97
N VAL A 258 12.70 3.52 19.52
CA VAL A 258 13.97 3.08 18.92
C VAL A 258 13.78 1.67 18.38
N VAL A 259 13.77 1.53 17.05
CA VAL A 259 13.67 0.22 16.39
C VAL A 259 15.04 -0.23 15.88
N TYR A 260 15.38 -1.50 16.06
CA TYR A 260 16.67 -2.04 15.64
C TYR A 260 16.57 -3.51 15.22
N TYR A 261 17.43 -3.96 14.31
CA TYR A 261 17.54 -5.39 13.94
C TYR A 261 18.87 -6.03 14.37
N GLY A 262 19.95 -5.25 14.42
CA GLY A 262 21.25 -5.71 14.91
C GLY A 262 21.35 -5.64 16.43
N SER A 263 22.32 -4.87 16.94
CA SER A 263 22.52 -4.70 18.38
C SER A 263 22.11 -3.32 18.87
N ALA A 264 21.53 -3.23 20.07
CA ALA A 264 21.26 -1.95 20.72
C ALA A 264 22.17 -1.73 21.93
N SER A 265 22.77 -0.54 22.00
CA SER A 265 23.46 0.01 23.16
C SER A 265 22.81 1.34 23.53
N VAL A 266 21.60 1.26 24.09
CA VAL A 266 20.77 2.40 24.48
C VAL A 266 20.57 2.35 26.00
N PRO A 267 21.23 3.22 26.79
CA PRO A 267 21.06 3.25 28.23
C PRO A 267 19.63 3.56 28.69
N ASP A 268 19.30 3.10 29.89
CA ASP A 268 18.03 3.43 30.54
C ASP A 268 17.84 4.95 30.64
N GLY A 269 16.63 5.40 30.30
CA GLY A 269 16.27 6.81 30.35
C GLY A 269 16.63 7.61 29.11
N VAL A 270 17.31 7.06 28.10
CA VAL A 270 17.47 7.74 26.79
C VAL A 270 16.14 7.87 26.06
N ILE A 271 15.30 6.83 26.12
CA ILE A 271 13.97 6.82 25.50
C ILE A 271 12.95 7.46 26.45
N LYS A 272 12.17 8.42 25.93
CA LYS A 272 11.24 9.29 26.65
C LYS A 272 9.85 9.26 25.99
N GLY A 273 8.89 9.95 26.59
CA GLY A 273 7.60 10.23 25.96
C GLY A 273 6.69 9.00 25.74
N GLY A 274 7.00 7.87 26.37
CA GLY A 274 6.30 6.60 26.19
C GLY A 274 6.82 5.73 25.05
N GLY A 275 7.93 6.11 24.42
CA GLY A 275 8.58 5.29 23.39
C GLY A 275 9.21 4.01 23.95
N GLU A 276 9.40 3.04 23.07
CA GLU A 276 9.97 1.73 23.42
C GLU A 276 11.24 1.39 22.62
N LEU A 277 12.05 0.50 23.18
CA LEU A 277 13.16 -0.15 22.47
C LEU A 277 12.65 -1.45 21.83
N ILE A 278 12.50 -1.45 20.50
CA ILE A 278 11.81 -2.52 19.76
C ILE A 278 12.80 -3.25 18.84
N HIS A 279 12.94 -4.56 19.04
CA HIS A 279 13.72 -5.42 18.14
C HIS A 279 12.85 -5.87 16.95
N LEU A 280 13.31 -5.57 15.73
CA LEU A 280 12.64 -5.94 14.49
C LEU A 280 12.78 -7.44 14.22
N THR A 281 11.73 -8.07 13.70
CA THR A 281 11.77 -9.48 13.28
C THR A 281 12.43 -9.67 11.92
N GLU A 282 12.43 -8.62 11.09
CA GLU A 282 13.06 -8.60 9.77
C GLU A 282 13.64 -7.20 9.49
N PRO A 283 14.75 -7.09 8.74
CA PRO A 283 15.27 -5.80 8.34
C PRO A 283 14.31 -5.11 7.36
N ARG A 284 14.16 -3.80 7.48
CA ARG A 284 13.34 -3.00 6.57
C ARG A 284 14.04 -2.89 5.20
N TYR A 285 13.26 -3.07 4.14
CA TYR A 285 13.75 -2.83 2.78
C TYR A 285 13.83 -1.33 2.45
N PHE A 286 14.96 -0.91 1.87
CA PHE A 286 15.20 0.43 1.34
C PHE A 286 15.48 0.35 -0.16
N PRO A 287 14.66 0.99 -1.01
CA PRO A 287 14.85 0.91 -2.45
C PRO A 287 16.13 1.63 -2.90
N PRO A 288 16.97 1.02 -3.76
CA PRO A 288 18.17 1.70 -4.27
C PRO A 288 17.79 2.89 -5.16
N LEU A 289 18.56 3.97 -5.09
CA LEU A 289 18.40 5.10 -6.02
C LEU A 289 18.79 4.69 -7.45
N PRO A 290 17.95 4.96 -8.46
CA PRO A 290 18.29 4.72 -9.87
C PRO A 290 19.47 5.59 -10.30
N ASP A 291 20.17 5.18 -11.37
CA ASP A 291 21.19 6.05 -11.96
C ASP A 291 20.54 7.20 -12.73
N PHE A 292 21.23 8.34 -12.76
CA PHE A 292 20.80 9.54 -13.45
C PHE A 292 21.99 10.30 -14.05
N SER A 293 21.71 11.04 -15.13
CA SER A 293 22.68 11.89 -15.80
C SER A 293 22.73 13.27 -15.15
N VAL A 294 23.93 13.81 -15.01
CA VAL A 294 24.22 15.17 -14.52
C VAL A 294 24.63 16.09 -15.66
N GLY A 295 24.73 17.39 -15.40
CA GLY A 295 25.10 18.40 -16.39
C GLY A 295 26.60 18.52 -16.57
N SER A 296 27.03 19.45 -17.42
CA SER A 296 28.45 19.83 -17.59
C SER A 296 28.77 21.23 -17.03
N SER A 297 27.74 21.98 -16.63
CA SER A 297 27.89 23.37 -16.19
C SER A 297 28.16 23.44 -14.70
N ASP A 298 29.19 24.20 -14.32
CA ASP A 298 29.53 24.49 -12.94
C ASP A 298 28.83 25.76 -12.45
N VAL A 299 28.51 25.80 -11.15
CA VAL A 299 27.98 26.98 -10.46
C VAL A 299 28.88 27.30 -9.28
N SER A 300 29.37 28.54 -9.20
CA SER A 300 30.18 28.98 -8.06
C SER A 300 29.70 30.31 -7.51
N VAL A 301 29.23 30.31 -6.27
CA VAL A 301 28.75 31.51 -5.58
C VAL A 301 29.79 31.98 -4.58
N LYS A 302 30.40 33.13 -4.85
CA LYS A 302 31.46 33.72 -4.01
C LYS A 302 30.89 34.27 -2.68
N PRO A 303 31.73 34.43 -1.63
CA PRO A 303 31.32 35.05 -0.37
C PRO A 303 30.62 36.41 -0.56
N GLY A 304 29.51 36.62 0.14
CA GLY A 304 28.71 37.86 0.08
C GLY A 304 28.01 38.11 -1.25
N LYS A 305 27.99 37.13 -2.17
CA LYS A 305 27.22 37.19 -3.42
C LYS A 305 26.01 36.28 -3.34
N SER A 306 24.98 36.61 -4.11
CA SER A 306 23.79 35.79 -4.29
C SER A 306 23.63 35.42 -5.76
N GLN A 307 23.17 34.20 -6.00
CA GLN A 307 22.82 33.71 -7.34
C GLN A 307 21.53 32.89 -7.25
N SER A 308 20.72 32.94 -8.31
CA SER A 308 19.58 32.05 -8.49
C SER A 308 19.82 31.14 -9.70
N ILE A 309 19.36 29.91 -9.61
CA ILE A 309 19.42 28.93 -10.71
C ILE A 309 18.05 28.32 -10.96
N SER A 310 17.81 27.91 -12.20
CA SER A 310 16.59 27.22 -12.62
C SER A 310 16.77 25.70 -12.58
N PRO A 311 15.67 24.92 -12.44
CA PRO A 311 15.70 23.46 -12.49
C PRO A 311 16.46 22.94 -13.71
N GLY A 312 17.21 21.87 -13.53
CA GLY A 312 18.06 21.34 -14.59
C GLY A 312 19.21 20.48 -14.11
N LYS A 313 20.17 20.25 -15.00
CA LYS A 313 21.33 19.39 -14.77
C LYS A 313 22.59 20.24 -14.61
N TYR A 314 23.34 20.00 -13.54
CA TYR A 314 24.57 20.72 -13.22
C TYR A 314 25.68 19.71 -12.91
N LYS A 315 26.93 20.14 -13.07
CA LYS A 315 28.09 19.36 -12.67
C LYS A 315 28.45 19.67 -11.23
N ASP A 316 29.34 20.63 -11.00
CA ASP A 316 29.80 21.01 -9.67
C ASP A 316 29.15 22.32 -9.20
N ILE A 317 28.56 22.32 -8.01
CA ILE A 317 28.00 23.52 -7.36
C ILE A 317 28.79 23.81 -6.07
N ASP A 318 29.59 24.90 -6.07
CA ASP A 318 30.35 25.40 -4.91
C ASP A 318 29.75 26.72 -4.38
N VAL A 319 29.17 26.69 -3.19
CA VAL A 319 28.45 27.81 -2.58
C VAL A 319 29.17 28.30 -1.33
N LYS A 320 29.66 29.55 -1.40
CA LYS A 320 30.25 30.30 -0.27
C LYS A 320 29.50 31.60 0.04
N GLY A 321 28.54 31.97 -0.80
CA GLY A 321 27.53 33.03 -0.60
C GLY A 321 26.12 32.44 -0.50
N THR A 322 25.13 33.03 -1.17
CA THR A 322 23.75 32.52 -1.16
C THR A 322 23.35 31.97 -2.53
N LEU A 323 22.93 30.70 -2.60
CA LEU A 323 22.36 30.11 -3.80
C LEU A 323 20.87 29.84 -3.61
N THR A 324 20.02 30.49 -4.40
CA THR A 324 18.59 30.23 -4.42
C THR A 324 18.26 29.24 -5.54
N PHE A 325 17.58 28.14 -5.19
CA PHE A 325 17.00 27.24 -6.19
C PHE A 325 15.58 27.70 -6.48
N ALA A 326 15.27 27.98 -7.75
CA ALA A 326 13.87 28.10 -8.15
C ALA A 326 13.17 26.73 -8.00
N PRO A 327 11.85 26.69 -7.72
CA PRO A 327 11.14 25.42 -7.50
C PRO A 327 11.28 24.46 -8.67
N GLY A 328 11.50 23.18 -8.37
CA GLY A 328 11.62 22.12 -9.36
C GLY A 328 12.74 21.11 -9.07
N VAL A 329 13.11 20.34 -10.10
CA VAL A 329 13.99 19.18 -9.97
C VAL A 329 15.39 19.47 -10.52
N TYR A 330 16.41 19.11 -9.73
CA TYR A 330 17.82 19.32 -10.05
C TYR A 330 18.59 18.00 -10.03
N TYR A 331 19.45 17.79 -11.03
CA TYR A 331 20.40 16.68 -11.09
C TYR A 331 21.83 17.22 -11.06
N ILE A 332 22.55 16.99 -9.98
CA ILE A 332 23.82 17.63 -9.67
C ILE A 332 24.87 16.55 -9.41
N ASP A 333 26.09 16.72 -9.92
CA ASP A 333 27.18 15.78 -9.61
C ASP A 333 27.66 15.96 -8.17
N SER A 334 28.05 17.19 -7.84
CA SER A 334 28.58 17.57 -6.53
C SER A 334 27.94 18.86 -6.03
N LEU A 335 27.41 18.84 -4.80
CA LEU A 335 26.90 20.03 -4.12
C LEU A 335 27.70 20.27 -2.84
N LYS A 336 28.41 21.40 -2.81
CA LYS A 336 29.24 21.82 -1.69
C LYS A 336 28.86 23.23 -1.23
N VAL A 337 28.33 23.32 -0.02
CA VAL A 337 28.06 24.57 0.70
C VAL A 337 29.03 24.64 1.86
N THR A 338 29.86 25.69 1.89
CA THR A 338 30.94 25.85 2.89
C THR A 338 31.12 27.29 3.32
N SER A 339 31.93 27.52 4.36
CA SER A 339 32.19 28.85 4.92
C SER A 339 30.89 29.51 5.39
N ASN A 340 30.51 30.68 4.86
CA ASN A 340 29.22 31.33 5.15
C ASN A 340 28.17 31.04 4.07
N GLY A 341 28.36 29.96 3.31
CA GLY A 341 27.46 29.53 2.25
C GLY A 341 26.08 29.15 2.79
N LYS A 342 25.04 29.43 2.00
CA LYS A 342 23.65 29.07 2.28
C LYS A 342 22.92 28.68 1.00
N ILE A 343 22.10 27.64 1.05
CA ILE A 343 21.11 27.37 0.00
C ILE A 343 19.72 27.83 0.45
N GLU A 344 18.97 28.41 -0.47
CA GLU A 344 17.62 28.90 -0.23
C GLU A 344 16.63 28.23 -1.17
N ILE A 345 15.55 27.72 -0.60
CA ILE A 345 14.39 27.21 -1.35
C ILE A 345 13.12 27.81 -0.74
N SER A 346 12.13 28.09 -1.60
CA SER A 346 10.86 28.72 -1.20
C SER A 346 9.63 27.84 -1.44
N ASP A 347 9.76 26.79 -2.25
CA ASP A 347 8.71 25.83 -2.59
C ASP A 347 9.37 24.51 -3.05
N SER A 348 8.54 23.53 -3.44
CA SER A 348 8.95 22.17 -3.79
C SER A 348 10.19 22.13 -4.68
N THR A 349 11.26 21.58 -4.11
CA THR A 349 12.59 21.46 -4.72
C THR A 349 13.14 20.07 -4.42
N THR A 350 13.49 19.32 -5.46
CA THR A 350 14.10 18.00 -5.32
C THR A 350 15.52 18.03 -5.87
N LEU A 351 16.49 17.61 -5.05
CA LEU A 351 17.91 17.57 -5.41
C LEU A 351 18.37 16.12 -5.54
N TYR A 352 18.68 15.68 -6.75
CA TYR A 352 19.38 14.43 -7.03
C TYR A 352 20.88 14.69 -7.09
N ILE A 353 21.62 14.20 -6.11
CA ILE A 353 23.06 14.43 -5.96
C ILE A 353 23.82 13.14 -6.24
N LYS A 354 24.77 13.14 -7.18
CA LYS A 354 25.40 11.91 -7.67
C LYS A 354 26.58 11.44 -6.84
N SER A 355 27.53 12.33 -6.55
CA SER A 355 28.90 11.94 -6.18
C SER A 355 29.36 12.53 -4.85
N ALA A 356 28.98 13.77 -4.52
CA ALA A 356 29.38 14.41 -3.27
C ALA A 356 28.33 15.39 -2.74
N LEU A 357 28.11 15.36 -1.43
CA LEU A 357 27.18 16.25 -0.73
C LEU A 357 27.83 16.81 0.54
N THR A 358 27.93 18.13 0.63
CA THR A 358 28.38 18.83 1.83
C THR A 358 27.52 20.07 2.02
N LEU A 359 26.78 20.14 3.13
CA LEU A 359 25.91 21.26 3.47
C LEU A 359 26.37 21.86 4.79
N THR A 360 27.51 22.56 4.76
CA THR A 360 28.11 23.20 5.94
C THR A 360 27.98 24.72 5.87
N GLY A 361 28.31 25.43 6.94
CA GLY A 361 28.27 26.89 6.99
C GLY A 361 26.95 27.39 7.57
N GLN A 362 26.21 28.22 6.81
CA GLN A 362 24.83 28.57 7.18
C GLN A 362 23.83 27.51 6.69
N GLY A 363 24.28 26.53 5.90
CA GLY A 363 23.54 25.33 5.57
C GLY A 363 22.29 25.58 4.72
N ILE A 364 21.16 25.12 5.22
CA ILE A 364 19.87 25.08 4.53
C ILE A 364 18.94 26.16 5.07
N SER A 365 18.30 26.91 4.18
CA SER A 365 17.20 27.82 4.51
C SER A 365 16.01 27.50 3.62
N ASN A 366 15.08 26.74 4.19
CA ASN A 366 13.80 26.43 3.58
C ASN A 366 12.73 27.33 4.21
N SER A 367 12.31 28.36 3.47
CA SER A 367 11.36 29.36 3.97
C SER A 367 9.90 28.89 3.96
N SER A 368 9.61 27.71 3.37
CA SER A 368 8.29 27.08 3.45
C SER A 368 7.98 26.51 4.83
N LEU A 369 9.02 26.27 5.65
CA LEU A 369 8.93 25.64 6.98
C LEU A 369 8.33 24.23 6.95
N ASP A 370 8.33 23.60 5.78
CA ASP A 370 7.82 22.27 5.51
C ASP A 370 8.95 21.42 4.89
N PRO A 371 9.40 20.34 5.56
CA PRO A 371 10.51 19.53 5.07
C PRO A 371 10.16 18.75 3.80
N THR A 372 8.87 18.48 3.53
CA THR A 372 8.41 17.83 2.28
C THR A 372 8.66 18.70 1.04
N LYS A 373 8.97 19.99 1.23
CA LYS A 373 9.32 20.91 0.12
C LYS A 373 10.79 20.86 -0.28
N LEU A 374 11.65 20.22 0.51
CA LEU A 374 13.05 20.01 0.14
C LEU A 374 13.44 18.55 0.36
N THR A 375 13.48 17.79 -0.73
CA THR A 375 13.93 16.39 -0.70
C THR A 375 15.30 16.27 -1.37
N ILE A 376 16.25 15.65 -0.69
CA ILE A 376 17.61 15.39 -1.20
C ILE A 376 17.80 13.88 -1.36
N TYR A 377 17.92 13.44 -2.61
CA TYR A 377 18.29 12.08 -2.98
C TYR A 377 19.78 12.03 -3.28
N TYR A 378 20.57 11.43 -2.40
CA TYR A 378 22.02 11.34 -2.54
C TYR A 378 22.46 9.91 -2.86
N ARG A 379 22.92 9.71 -4.10
CA ARG A 379 23.34 8.40 -4.61
C ARG A 379 24.78 8.03 -4.21
N GLY A 380 25.60 9.02 -3.86
CA GLY A 380 27.02 8.84 -3.60
C GLY A 380 27.29 7.90 -2.42
N THR A 381 28.56 7.55 -2.25
CA THR A 381 29.05 6.70 -1.16
C THR A 381 29.91 7.45 -0.15
N GLN A 382 30.31 8.68 -0.50
CA GLN A 382 31.11 9.54 0.37
C GLN A 382 30.23 10.15 1.46
N GLU A 383 30.83 10.51 2.58
CA GLU A 383 30.14 11.16 3.71
C GLU A 383 29.33 12.38 3.26
N ALA A 384 28.03 12.38 3.58
CA ALA A 384 27.14 13.53 3.48
C ALA A 384 27.13 14.27 4.81
N LYS A 385 27.94 15.32 4.90
CA LYS A 385 28.05 16.14 6.10
C LYS A 385 27.08 17.32 6.05
N MET A 386 26.33 17.55 7.13
CA MET A 386 25.36 18.64 7.22
C MET A 386 25.46 19.36 8.56
N THR A 387 25.43 20.69 8.50
CA THR A 387 25.15 21.58 9.64
C THR A 387 23.79 22.22 9.41
N GLY A 388 22.87 22.05 10.36
CA GLY A 388 21.52 22.61 10.28
C GLY A 388 21.50 24.09 10.66
N GLY A 389 20.31 24.60 10.92
CA GLY A 389 20.06 25.99 11.29
C GLY A 389 18.59 26.19 11.61
N SER A 390 18.17 27.41 11.97
CA SER A 390 16.77 27.69 12.34
C SER A 390 15.74 27.41 11.23
N GLN A 391 16.19 27.18 9.99
CA GLN A 391 15.34 26.88 8.83
C GLN A 391 15.82 25.64 8.05
N ALA A 392 16.50 24.69 8.71
CA ALA A 392 16.94 23.45 8.08
C ALA A 392 15.79 22.41 8.01
N TYR A 393 14.74 22.74 7.27
CA TYR A 393 13.63 21.84 6.94
C TYR A 393 13.97 21.04 5.68
N VAL A 394 14.25 19.74 5.83
CA VAL A 394 14.74 18.88 4.74
C VAL A 394 14.43 17.41 5.00
N GLU A 395 14.19 16.68 3.92
CA GLU A 395 14.20 15.22 3.90
C GLU A 395 15.41 14.71 3.11
N VAL A 396 16.17 13.79 3.69
CA VAL A 396 17.40 13.26 3.09
C VAL A 396 17.29 11.75 2.95
N TYR A 397 17.52 11.27 1.73
CA TYR A 397 17.65 9.84 1.43
C TYR A 397 19.00 9.55 0.78
N ALA A 398 19.89 8.94 1.55
CA ALA A 398 21.27 8.65 1.19
C ALA A 398 21.65 7.18 1.51
N PRO A 399 20.97 6.19 0.90
CA PRO A 399 21.03 4.79 1.34
C PRO A 399 22.44 4.16 1.26
N ASN A 400 23.35 4.74 0.49
CA ASN A 400 24.71 4.22 0.29
C ASN A 400 25.80 5.05 0.98
N ALA A 401 25.47 6.18 1.60
CA ALA A 401 26.43 7.10 2.19
C ALA A 401 26.25 7.25 3.70
N PRO A 402 27.35 7.44 4.45
CA PRO A 402 27.28 7.95 5.82
C PRO A 402 26.67 9.35 5.83
N VAL A 403 25.65 9.58 6.66
CA VAL A 403 25.07 10.90 6.93
C VAL A 403 25.54 11.36 8.30
N VAL A 404 26.15 12.55 8.36
CA VAL A 404 26.66 13.14 9.60
C VAL A 404 25.94 14.46 9.85
N LEU A 405 25.18 14.49 10.93
CA LEU A 405 24.53 15.68 11.48
C LEU A 405 25.42 16.21 12.60
N GLU A 406 25.99 17.40 12.41
CA GLU A 406 26.93 17.98 13.37
C GLU A 406 26.65 19.46 13.65
N GLY A 407 27.15 19.91 14.81
CA GLY A 407 27.10 21.31 15.24
C GLY A 407 26.07 21.55 16.33
N ASN A 408 25.74 22.82 16.53
CA ASN A 408 24.71 23.28 17.47
C ASN A 408 23.53 23.83 16.67
N SER A 409 22.81 22.91 16.02
CA SER A 409 21.87 23.23 14.95
C SER A 409 20.59 22.43 15.12
N ASN A 410 19.46 23.09 14.82
CA ASN A 410 18.19 22.40 14.68
C ASN A 410 18.08 21.80 13.28
N PHE A 411 17.48 20.62 13.20
CA PHE A 411 17.08 19.97 11.96
C PHE A 411 15.59 19.63 12.04
N PHE A 412 14.87 19.88 10.96
CA PHE A 412 13.44 19.55 10.88
C PHE A 412 13.23 18.63 9.68
N GLY A 413 12.63 17.46 9.91
CA GLY A 413 12.37 16.47 8.85
C GLY A 413 12.97 15.10 9.15
N THR A 414 13.49 14.44 8.12
CA THR A 414 13.89 13.03 8.18
C THR A 414 15.23 12.79 7.51
N PHE A 415 16.08 11.97 8.13
CA PHE A 415 17.41 11.64 7.61
C PHE A 415 17.61 10.14 7.52
N ILE A 416 17.73 9.65 6.30
CA ILE A 416 18.00 8.24 6.00
C ILE A 416 19.38 8.13 5.37
N GLY A 417 20.26 7.36 5.99
CA GLY A 417 21.64 7.13 5.53
C GLY A 417 22.04 5.67 5.60
N LYS A 418 23.15 5.30 4.95
CA LYS A 418 23.80 4.00 5.21
C LYS A 418 24.15 3.88 6.67
N THR A 419 24.75 4.93 7.22
CA THR A 419 24.88 5.15 8.65
C THR A 419 24.39 6.56 8.95
N VAL A 420 23.82 6.78 10.13
CA VAL A 420 23.47 8.13 10.59
C VAL A 420 24.22 8.41 11.88
N LYS A 421 24.96 9.52 11.92
CA LYS A 421 25.70 9.95 13.09
C LYS A 421 25.27 11.35 13.52
N ALA A 422 24.90 11.52 14.78
CA ALA A 422 24.64 12.82 15.39
C ALA A 422 25.73 13.15 16.41
N THR A 423 26.39 14.31 16.25
CA THR A 423 27.44 14.77 17.18
C THR A 423 27.36 16.26 17.47
N GLY A 424 27.84 16.69 18.64
CA GLY A 424 27.73 18.08 19.08
C GLY A 424 26.47 18.28 19.92
N THR A 425 25.65 19.26 19.55
CA THR A 425 24.35 19.50 20.19
C THR A 425 23.21 19.70 19.18
N PRO A 426 22.97 18.75 18.25
CA PRO A 426 21.88 18.88 17.30
C PRO A 426 20.54 18.50 17.94
N ASP A 427 19.51 19.30 17.68
CA ASP A 427 18.12 18.95 17.96
C ASP A 427 17.45 18.54 16.64
N ILE A 428 16.74 17.42 16.65
CA ILE A 428 16.17 16.79 15.46
C ILE A 428 14.67 16.64 15.68
N HIS A 429 13.90 17.40 14.92
CA HIS A 429 12.45 17.48 15.03
C HIS A 429 11.82 16.78 13.83
N PHE A 430 11.29 15.58 14.06
CA PHE A 430 10.57 14.84 13.02
C PHE A 430 9.30 15.57 12.64
N SER A 431 9.08 15.77 11.33
CA SER A 431 7.82 16.30 10.83
C SER A 431 6.84 15.16 10.59
N GLU A 432 5.73 15.14 11.31
CA GLU A 432 4.66 14.17 11.09
C GLU A 432 3.97 14.36 9.72
N GLY A 433 4.22 15.50 9.05
CA GLY A 433 3.83 15.73 7.66
C GLY A 433 4.47 14.73 6.69
N SER A 434 5.71 14.31 6.96
CA SER A 434 6.46 13.33 6.15
C SER A 434 5.76 11.97 6.03
N LEU A 435 4.87 11.63 6.97
CA LEU A 435 4.08 10.39 6.93
C LEU A 435 3.05 10.36 5.80
N ASN A 436 2.70 11.51 5.23
CA ASN A 436 1.68 11.65 4.20
C ASN A 436 2.26 11.94 2.81
N ASP A 437 3.58 11.98 2.68
CA ASP A 437 4.30 12.20 1.43
C ASP A 437 5.24 11.03 1.12
N HIS A 438 5.79 10.98 -0.10
CA HIS A 438 6.84 10.05 -0.49
C HIS A 438 6.50 8.57 -0.19
N LEU A 439 5.26 8.18 -0.47
CA LEU A 439 4.74 6.86 -0.17
C LEU A 439 5.33 5.78 -1.10
N LEU A 440 5.77 4.69 -0.51
CA LEU A 440 6.08 3.46 -1.21
C LEU A 440 4.79 2.70 -1.46
N HIS A 441 4.47 2.49 -2.74
CA HIS A 441 3.25 1.79 -3.15
C HIS A 441 3.29 0.33 -2.72
N ARG A 442 2.20 -0.16 -2.10
CA ARG A 442 1.98 -1.57 -1.82
C ARG A 442 0.78 -2.04 -2.63
N ASN A 443 0.95 -3.18 -3.28
CA ASN A 443 -0.06 -3.78 -4.14
C ASN A 443 -1.37 -4.05 -3.40
N PHE A 444 -2.45 -4.21 -4.17
CA PHE A 444 -3.75 -4.61 -3.64
C PHE A 444 -3.65 -5.94 -2.89
N ARG A 445 -4.26 -5.97 -1.70
CA ARG A 445 -4.45 -7.19 -0.90
C ARG A 445 -5.92 -7.41 -0.59
N VAL A 446 -6.31 -8.66 -0.43
CA VAL A 446 -7.66 -9.03 0.02
C VAL A 446 -7.83 -8.67 1.50
N ILE A 447 -8.90 -7.96 1.81
CA ILE A 447 -9.28 -7.55 3.17
C ILE A 447 -10.39 -8.45 3.70
N THR A 448 -11.41 -8.71 2.88
CA THR A 448 -12.54 -9.57 3.22
C THR A 448 -12.96 -10.43 2.03
N TRP A 449 -13.60 -11.56 2.33
CA TRP A 449 -14.13 -12.50 1.35
C TRP A 449 -15.45 -13.09 1.86
N SER A 450 -16.47 -13.13 1.01
CA SER A 450 -17.77 -13.75 1.31
C SER A 450 -18.34 -14.48 0.09
N GLN A 451 -19.19 -15.47 0.35
CA GLN A 451 -19.79 -16.34 -0.66
C GLN A 451 -21.30 -16.40 -0.46
N ASP A 452 -22.03 -16.19 -1.56
CA ASP A 452 -23.47 -16.42 -1.65
C ASP A 452 -23.73 -17.55 -2.66
N VAL A 453 -24.52 -18.54 -2.26
CA VAL A 453 -24.87 -19.71 -3.06
C VAL A 453 -26.36 -19.67 -3.38
N TYR A 454 -26.72 -19.93 -4.64
CA TYR A 454 -28.10 -19.85 -5.14
C TYR A 454 -28.63 -21.19 -5.63
#